data_AF-A0A6I2TVD7-F1
#
_entry.id   AF-A0A6I2TVD7-F1
#
_cell.length_a   1.000
_cell.length_b   1.000
_cell.length_c   1.000
_cell.angle_alpha   90.00
_cell.angle_beta   90.00
_cell.angle_gamma   90.00
#
_symmetry.space_group_name_H-M   'P 1'
#
loop_
_entity.id
_entity.type
_entity.pdbx_description
1 polymer ?
#
loop_
_entity_poly.entity_id
_entity_poly.type
_entity_poly.pdbx_seq_one_letter_code
_entity_poly.pdbx_strand_id
1 'polypeptide(L)'
;MKQEEIVNEIRRMCGQTIPTPSLGWHFKYKEQVYIYVVGKDESMIRFCIPFVAGLLSNDKELLKEAVNETNRKVKFIKALLSEKDDAKVSLDYDHKITDKESAKDIVPHIIKALDFAARYLMEKIKG
;
A
#
# COMPACT_ATOMS: atom_id res chain seq x y z
N MET A 1 16.71 9.09 -6.75
CA MET A 1 15.47 9.78 -6.35
C MET A 1 15.54 10.04 -4.85
N LYS A 2 15.41 11.29 -4.42
CA LYS A 2 15.49 11.67 -3.01
C LYS A 2 14.13 11.47 -2.33
N GLN A 3 14.16 11.16 -1.04
CA GLN A 3 12.97 11.02 -0.20
C GLN A 3 12.06 12.26 -0.24
N GLU A 4 12.65 13.46 -0.26
CA GLU A 4 11.89 14.72 -0.34
C GLU A 4 11.05 14.81 -1.62
N GLU A 5 11.56 14.31 -2.76
CA GLU A 5 10.82 14.28 -4.02
C GLU A 5 9.60 13.37 -3.92
N ILE A 6 9.75 12.21 -3.26
CA ILE A 6 8.65 11.27 -3.00
C ILE A 6 7.58 11.93 -2.12
N VAL A 7 7.98 12.52 -0.98
CA VAL A 7 7.05 13.14 -0.03
C VAL A 7 6.32 14.33 -0.66
N ASN A 8 7.01 15.15 -1.47
CA ASN A 8 6.38 16.25 -2.18
C ASN A 8 5.35 15.77 -3.20
N GLU A 9 5.63 14.67 -3.90
CA GLU A 9 4.69 14.07 -4.85
C GLU A 9 3.47 13.45 -4.14
N ILE A 10 3.67 12.79 -2.99
CA ILE A 10 2.56 12.34 -2.13
C ILE A 10 1.70 13.55 -1.73
N ARG A 11 2.31 14.63 -1.24
CA ARG A 11 1.58 15.84 -0.82
C ARG A 11 0.79 16.46 -1.97
N ARG A 12 1.36 16.48 -3.17
CA ARG A 12 0.71 16.97 -4.40
C ARG A 12 -0.55 16.15 -4.73
N MET A 13 -0.48 14.83 -4.58
CA MET A 13 -1.55 13.92 -4.98
C MET A 13 -2.60 13.70 -3.88
N CYS A 14 -2.19 13.69 -2.61
CA CYS A 14 -2.97 13.23 -1.47
C CYS A 14 -3.25 14.32 -0.43
N GLY A 15 -2.67 15.51 -0.59
CA GLY A 15 -2.79 16.59 0.38
C GLY A 15 -1.93 16.36 1.61
N GLN A 16 -2.54 16.24 2.80
CA GLN A 16 -1.78 16.21 4.05
C GLN A 16 -0.94 14.92 4.20
N THR A 17 0.33 15.10 4.53
CA THR A 17 1.27 14.04 4.91
C THR A 17 1.73 14.26 6.35
N ILE A 18 1.59 13.26 7.21
CA ILE A 18 1.97 13.33 8.62
C ILE A 18 3.26 12.52 8.81
N PRO A 19 4.38 13.16 9.20
CA PRO A 19 5.59 12.43 9.53
C PRO A 19 5.35 11.56 10.75
N THR A 20 5.75 10.29 10.67
CA THR A 20 5.71 9.32 11.75
C THR A 20 7.14 9.00 12.14
N PRO A 21 7.61 9.46 13.32
CA PRO A 21 8.98 9.20 13.78
C PRO A 21 9.31 7.71 13.69
N SER A 22 10.52 7.39 13.22
CA SER A 22 11.04 6.02 13.03
C SER A 22 10.42 5.13 11.94
N LEU A 23 9.38 5.59 11.22
CA LEU A 23 8.72 4.80 10.17
C LEU A 23 8.72 5.48 8.79
N GLY A 24 8.32 6.75 8.72
CA GLY A 24 8.18 7.48 7.45
C GLY A 24 7.00 8.46 7.46
N TRP A 25 6.10 8.40 6.48
CA TRP A 25 4.96 9.31 6.37
C TRP A 25 3.64 8.56 6.24
N HIS A 26 2.65 8.97 7.04
CA HIS A 26 1.26 8.57 6.89
C HIS A 26 0.53 9.60 6.04
N PHE A 27 -0.27 9.15 5.07
CA PHE A 27 -1.18 9.97 4.28
C PHE A 27 -2.47 9.20 3.95
N LYS A 28 -3.48 9.91 3.45
CA LYS A 28 -4.74 9.29 2.99
C LYS A 28 -4.91 9.45 1.49
N TYR A 29 -5.47 8.43 0.85
CA TYR A 29 -5.93 8.50 -0.53
C TYR A 29 -7.26 7.76 -0.66
N LYS A 30 -8.32 8.46 -1.09
CA LYS A 30 -9.70 7.96 -1.16
C LYS A 30 -10.15 7.26 0.14
N GLU A 31 -10.02 7.95 1.27
CA GLU A 31 -10.33 7.44 2.62
C GLU A 31 -9.45 6.28 3.15
N GLN A 32 -8.66 5.65 2.29
CA GLN A 32 -7.73 4.60 2.68
C GLN A 32 -6.46 5.22 3.26
N VAL A 33 -6.01 4.67 4.40
CA VAL A 33 -4.73 5.04 5.03
C VAL A 33 -3.58 4.35 4.30
N TYR A 34 -2.52 5.11 4.03
CA TYR A 34 -1.27 4.65 3.46
C TYR A 34 -0.10 5.09 4.31
N ILE A 35 0.98 4.32 4.24
CA ILE A 35 2.27 4.65 4.84
C ILE A 35 3.34 4.54 3.75
N TYR A 36 4.10 5.61 3.55
CA TYR A 36 5.41 5.55 2.89
C TYR A 36 6.45 5.24 3.96
N VAL A 37 7.10 4.09 3.85
CA VAL A 37 8.12 3.61 4.79
C VAL A 37 9.51 3.97 4.26
N VAL A 38 10.33 4.55 5.13
CA VAL A 38 11.72 4.89 4.80
C VAL A 38 12.59 3.65 4.98
N GLY A 39 13.18 3.18 3.89
CA GLY A 39 14.18 2.11 3.91
C GLY A 39 15.44 2.53 4.65
N LYS A 40 16.20 1.55 5.16
CA LYS A 40 17.53 1.81 5.76
C LYS A 40 18.53 2.30 4.72
N ASP A 41 18.37 1.85 3.48
CA ASP A 41 19.09 2.30 2.30
C ASP A 41 18.12 3.05 1.38
N GLU A 42 18.56 4.17 0.80
CA GLU A 42 17.78 4.98 -0.14
C GLU A 42 17.59 4.28 -1.51
N SER A 43 17.72 2.95 -1.56
CA SER A 43 17.66 2.12 -2.76
C SER A 43 16.26 1.60 -3.06
N MET A 44 15.33 1.72 -2.10
CA MET A 44 14.00 1.12 -2.17
C MET A 44 12.91 2.08 -1.66
N ILE A 45 11.78 2.07 -2.35
CA ILE A 45 10.55 2.73 -1.96
C ILE A 45 9.59 1.65 -1.46
N ARG A 46 9.09 1.79 -0.24
CA ARG A 46 8.05 0.91 0.30
C ARG A 46 6.81 1.72 0.63
N PHE A 47 5.69 1.36 0.03
CA PHE A 47 4.39 1.88 0.39
C PHE A 47 3.53 0.74 0.89
N CYS A 48 2.73 0.99 1.92
CA CYS A 48 1.74 0.01 2.35
C CYS A 48 0.41 0.65 2.70
N ILE A 49 -0.64 -0.15 2.53
CA ILE A 49 -1.92 0.04 3.20
C ILE A 49 -1.86 -0.86 4.44
N PRO A 50 -1.74 -0.31 5.67
CA PRO A 50 -1.58 -1.12 6.86
C PRO A 50 -2.84 -1.95 7.15
N PHE A 51 -4.03 -1.39 6.88
CA PHE A 51 -5.32 -2.07 7.02
C PHE A 51 -6.25 -1.62 5.91
N VAL A 52 -6.69 -2.54 5.05
CA VAL A 52 -7.70 -2.22 4.01
C VAL A 52 -9.02 -1.85 4.69
N ALA A 53 -9.50 -0.64 4.40
CA ALA A 53 -10.69 -0.07 5.03
C ALA A 53 -11.97 -0.72 4.48
N GLY A 54 -12.98 -0.85 5.34
CA GLY A 54 -14.27 -1.43 4.95
C GLY A 54 -14.29 -2.95 4.84
N LEU A 55 -13.19 -3.64 5.18
CA LEU A 55 -13.19 -5.09 5.36
C LEU A 55 -14.10 -5.47 6.54
N LEU A 56 -15.21 -6.12 6.21
CA LEU A 56 -16.18 -6.66 7.16
C LEU A 56 -16.43 -8.13 6.77
N SER A 57 -15.44 -8.99 7.00
CA SER A 57 -15.66 -10.44 6.91
C SER A 57 -15.24 -11.09 8.22
N ASN A 58 -16.15 -11.86 8.80
CA ASN A 58 -15.85 -12.74 9.93
C ASN A 58 -15.40 -14.13 9.45
N ASP A 59 -15.45 -14.40 8.14
CA ASP A 59 -15.02 -15.67 7.54
C ASP A 59 -13.54 -15.60 7.15
N LYS A 60 -12.71 -16.27 7.95
CA LYS A 60 -11.27 -16.33 7.82
C LYS A 60 -10.81 -17.10 6.58
N GLU A 61 -11.51 -18.17 6.20
CA GLU A 61 -11.13 -18.96 5.02
C GLU A 61 -11.42 -18.17 3.74
N LEU A 62 -12.54 -17.45 3.70
CA LEU A 62 -12.86 -16.54 2.61
C LEU A 62 -11.84 -15.39 2.50
N LEU A 63 -11.43 -14.79 3.62
CA LEU A 63 -10.36 -13.78 3.63
C LEU A 63 -9.03 -14.33 3.12
N LYS A 64 -8.67 -15.54 3.55
CA LYS A 64 -7.43 -16.20 3.14
C LYS A 64 -7.45 -16.55 1.65
N GLU A 65 -8.58 -17.00 1.11
CA GLU A 65 -8.76 -17.23 -0.32
C GLU A 65 -8.62 -15.93 -1.11
N ALA A 66 -9.31 -14.87 -0.70
CA ALA A 66 -9.23 -13.57 -1.35
C ALA A 66 -7.81 -12.97 -1.33
N VAL A 67 -7.08 -13.11 -0.21
CA VAL A 67 -5.66 -12.72 -0.10
C VAL A 67 -4.78 -13.52 -1.06
N ASN A 68 -4.94 -14.85 -1.08
CA ASN A 68 -4.18 -15.71 -1.98
C ASN A 68 -4.46 -15.41 -3.45
N GLU A 69 -5.72 -15.16 -3.81
CA GLU A 69 -6.07 -14.78 -5.17
C GLU A 69 -5.50 -13.41 -5.54
N THR A 70 -5.60 -12.42 -4.64
CA THR A 70 -5.02 -11.09 -4.84
C THR A 70 -3.52 -11.19 -5.11
N ASN A 71 -2.79 -11.97 -4.31
CA ASN A 71 -1.36 -12.25 -4.51
C ASN A 71 -1.04 -12.93 -5.84
N ARG A 72 -1.95 -13.77 -6.36
CA ARG A 72 -1.77 -14.45 -7.67
C ARG A 72 -2.07 -13.54 -8.85
N LYS A 73 -3.02 -12.62 -8.72
CA LYS A 73 -3.61 -11.86 -9.84
C LYS A 73 -3.09 -10.42 -9.93
N VAL A 74 -2.78 -9.78 -8.81
CA VAL A 74 -2.32 -8.41 -8.76
C VAL A 74 -0.80 -8.39 -8.63
N LYS A 75 -0.12 -8.06 -9.73
CA LYS A 75 1.36 -8.05 -9.78
C LYS A 75 1.93 -6.97 -8.86
N PHE A 76 3.14 -7.24 -8.34
CA PHE A 76 3.95 -6.34 -7.50
C PHE A 76 3.37 -6.01 -6.12
N ILE A 77 2.13 -6.42 -5.84
CA ILE A 77 1.48 -6.25 -4.57
C ILE A 77 1.63 -7.53 -3.75
N LYS A 78 1.91 -7.36 -2.46
CA LYS A 78 1.85 -8.43 -1.48
C LYS A 78 0.72 -8.16 -0.49
N ALA A 79 -0.29 -9.01 -0.49
CA ALA A 79 -1.37 -9.03 0.48
C ALA A 79 -1.03 -9.97 1.64
N LEU A 80 -1.26 -9.51 2.87
CA LEU A 80 -0.97 -10.24 4.09
C LEU A 80 -2.18 -10.19 5.02
N LEU A 81 -2.65 -11.37 5.45
CA LEU A 81 -3.64 -11.50 6.50
C LEU A 81 -2.91 -11.49 7.87
N SER A 82 -3.36 -10.65 8.80
CA SER A 82 -2.82 -10.60 10.15
C SER A 82 -3.13 -11.88 10.91
N GLU A 83 -2.11 -12.53 11.46
CA GLU A 83 -2.27 -13.74 12.27
C GLU A 83 -2.89 -13.49 13.65
N LYS A 84 -2.77 -12.24 14.14
CA LYS A 84 -3.28 -11.84 15.47
C LYS A 84 -4.69 -11.28 15.44
N ASP A 85 -5.12 -10.84 14.26
CA ASP A 85 -6.29 -9.98 14.08
C ASP A 85 -6.95 -10.42 12.77
N ASP A 86 -7.74 -11.49 12.85
CA ASP A 86 -8.17 -12.32 11.72
C ASP A 86 -9.00 -11.58 10.65
N ALA A 87 -9.36 -10.32 10.88
CA ALA A 87 -10.09 -9.46 9.94
C ALA A 87 -9.23 -8.33 9.33
N LYS A 88 -7.92 -8.30 9.61
CA LYS A 88 -7.02 -7.24 9.15
C LYS A 88 -6.12 -7.74 8.03
N VAL A 89 -6.26 -7.14 6.85
CA VAL A 89 -5.37 -7.38 5.71
C VAL A 89 -4.56 -6.13 5.42
N SER A 90 -3.24 -6.29 5.27
CA SER A 90 -2.34 -5.26 4.76
C SER A 90 -1.97 -5.53 3.30
N LEU A 91 -1.62 -4.47 2.58
CA LEU A 91 -1.10 -4.54 1.21
C LEU A 91 0.22 -3.78 1.14
N ASP A 92 1.27 -4.43 0.65
CA ASP A 92 2.61 -3.84 0.51
C ASP A 92 3.00 -3.74 -0.97
N TYR A 93 3.69 -2.66 -1.31
CA TYR A 93 4.39 -2.47 -2.58
C TYR A 93 5.84 -2.09 -2.29
N ASP A 94 6.77 -2.93 -2.73
CA ASP A 94 8.20 -2.67 -2.70
C ASP A 94 8.72 -2.37 -4.11
N HIS A 95 9.35 -1.21 -4.28
CA HIS A 95 9.94 -0.78 -5.54
C HIS A 95 11.42 -0.51 -5.38
N LYS A 96 12.26 -1.16 -6.18
CA LYS A 96 13.69 -0.87 -6.23
C LYS A 96 13.91 0.35 -7.13
N ILE A 97 14.53 1.40 -6.60
CA ILE A 97 14.81 2.63 -7.33
C ILE A 97 15.85 2.35 -8.41
N THR A 98 15.60 2.85 -9.61
CA THR A 98 16.56 2.85 -10.72
C THR A 98 16.86 4.27 -11.18
N ASP A 99 18.01 4.49 -11.82
CA ASP A 99 18.49 5.82 -12.21
C ASP A 99 17.60 6.54 -13.25
N LYS A 100 16.68 5.83 -13.90
CA LYS A 100 15.83 6.34 -14.98
C LYS A 100 14.44 6.78 -14.52
N GLU A 101 14.12 6.62 -13.24
CA GLU A 101 12.78 6.84 -12.71
C GLU A 101 12.65 8.19 -12.00
N SER A 102 11.46 8.79 -12.12
CA SER A 102 11.11 10.04 -11.43
C SER A 102 10.04 9.80 -10.38
N ALA A 103 10.07 10.58 -9.29
CA ALA A 103 9.05 10.52 -8.24
C ALA A 103 7.64 10.75 -8.81
N LYS A 104 7.53 11.66 -9.80
CA LYS A 104 6.29 12.04 -10.47
C LYS A 104 5.61 10.89 -11.21
N ASP A 105 6.39 9.90 -11.64
CA ASP A 105 5.87 8.73 -12.36
C ASP A 105 5.61 7.57 -11.38
N ILE A 106 6.57 7.31 -10.49
CA ILE A 106 6.52 6.11 -9.65
C ILE A 106 5.53 6.24 -8.49
N VAL A 107 5.44 7.41 -7.84
CA VAL A 107 4.55 7.59 -6.68
C VAL A 107 3.08 7.43 -7.06
N PRO A 108 2.57 8.09 -8.13
CA PRO A 108 1.20 7.86 -8.56
C PRO A 108 0.96 6.43 -9.03
N HIS A 109 1.95 5.78 -9.64
CA HIS A 109 1.84 4.38 -10.05
C HIS A 109 1.63 3.46 -8.85
N ILE A 110 2.50 3.55 -7.84
CA ILE A 110 2.43 2.73 -6.62
C ILE A 110 1.10 2.94 -5.88
N ILE A 111 0.70 4.20 -5.66
CA ILE A 111 -0.57 4.51 -4.95
C ILE A 111 -1.76 3.93 -5.71
N LYS A 112 -1.81 4.08 -7.04
CA LYS A 112 -2.90 3.54 -7.87
C LYS A 112 -2.90 2.00 -7.91
N ALA A 113 -1.73 1.37 -7.90
CA ALA A 113 -1.61 -0.09 -7.84
C ALA A 113 -2.15 -0.64 -6.51
N LEU A 114 -1.79 0.00 -5.39
CA LEU A 114 -2.32 -0.33 -4.07
C LEU A 114 -3.84 -0.08 -3.96
N ASP A 115 -4.34 1.05 -4.49
CA ASP A 115 -5.78 1.35 -4.56
C ASP A 115 -6.55 0.29 -5.37
N PHE A 116 -5.98 -0.13 -6.51
CA PHE A 116 -6.54 -1.21 -7.30
C PHE A 116 -6.57 -2.53 -6.53
N ALA A 117 -5.47 -2.89 -5.87
CA ALA A 117 -5.39 -4.12 -5.08
C ALA A 117 -6.39 -4.15 -3.93
N ALA A 118 -6.56 -3.01 -3.22
CA ALA A 118 -7.55 -2.88 -2.16
C ALA A 118 -8.97 -3.10 -2.68
N ARG A 119 -9.32 -2.51 -3.84
CA ARG A 119 -10.63 -2.71 -4.47
C ARG A 119 -10.83 -4.15 -4.95
N TYR A 120 -9.82 -4.73 -5.60
CA TYR A 120 -9.86 -6.12 -6.07
C TYR A 120 -10.11 -7.09 -4.90
N LEU A 121 -9.36 -6.93 -3.80
CA LEU A 121 -9.55 -7.73 -2.59
C LEU A 121 -10.98 -7.58 -2.04
N MET A 122 -11.48 -6.34 -1.96
CA MET A 122 -12.83 -6.06 -1.48
C MET A 122 -13.93 -6.66 -2.36
N GLU A 123 -13.76 -6.65 -3.68
CA GLU A 123 -14.67 -7.30 -4.63
C GLU A 123 -14.70 -8.81 -4.38
N LYS A 124 -13.53 -9.44 -4.19
CA LYS A 124 -13.46 -10.89 -3.95
C LYS A 124 -14.12 -11.35 -2.66
N ILE A 125 -14.13 -10.49 -1.65
CA ILE A 125 -14.76 -10.78 -0.38
C ILE A 125 -16.28 -10.63 -0.46
N LYS A 126 -16.77 -9.71 -1.29
CA LYS A 126 -18.21 -9.44 -1.42
C LYS A 126 -18.93 -10.42 -2.36
N GLY A 127 -18.19 -11.07 -3.27
CA GLY A 127 -18.75 -11.96 -4.30
C GLY A 127 -19.08 -11.19 -5.57
#